data_AF-A0A4U3B6H3-F1
#
_entry.id   AF-A0A4U3B6H3-F1
#
_cell.length_a   1.000
_cell.length_b   1.000
_cell.length_c   1.000
_cell.angle_alpha   90.00
_cell.angle_beta   90.00
_cell.angle_gamma   90.00
#
_symmetry.space_group_name_H-M   'P 1'
#
loop_
_entity.id
_entity.type
_entity.pdbx_description
1 polymer ?
#
loop_
_entity_poly.entity_id
_entity_poly.type
_entity_poly.pdbx_seq_one_letter_code
_entity_poly.pdbx_strand_id
1 'polypeptide(L)'
;PVLLGYLNKPIGFVSKAEIKKFPVVPTWMELMNCVFMVRNDRRQSLQAIKDGIELLKNGHSIVIFPEGTRSKGGEIGEFKAGSFHLAVKSGVAILPVTLDGT
;
A
#
# COMPACT_ATOMS: atom_id res chain seq x y z
N PRO A 1 2.79 9.11 7.05
CA PRO A 1 2.34 10.10 8.07
C PRO A 1 1.59 11.28 7.47
N VAL A 2 2.16 11.96 6.47
CA VAL A 2 1.52 13.13 5.84
C VAL A 2 0.15 12.77 5.23
N LEU A 3 0.09 11.74 4.40
CA LEU A 3 -1.20 11.30 3.82
C LEU A 3 -2.26 10.96 4.87
N LEU A 4 -1.88 10.39 6.01
CA LEU A 4 -2.82 10.10 7.11
C LEU A 4 -3.33 11.37 7.82
N GLY A 5 -2.53 12.43 7.88
CA GLY A 5 -2.92 13.69 8.53
C GLY A 5 -3.76 14.61 7.64
N TYR A 6 -3.66 14.48 6.31
CA TYR A 6 -4.30 15.39 5.35
C TYR A 6 -5.43 14.76 4.54
N LEU A 7 -5.51 13.42 4.46
CA LEU A 7 -6.65 12.76 3.80
C LEU A 7 -7.76 12.53 4.83
N ASN A 8 -8.91 13.15 4.60
CA ASN A 8 -10.08 13.04 5.47
C ASN A 8 -10.87 11.74 5.26
N LYS A 9 -10.18 10.64 4.93
CA LYS A 9 -10.74 9.31 4.67
C LYS A 9 -9.84 8.24 5.29
N PRO A 10 -10.42 7.14 5.83
CA PRO A 10 -9.63 5.99 6.25
C PRO A 10 -8.96 5.36 5.02
N ILE A 11 -7.64 5.31 5.03
CA ILE A 11 -6.82 4.76 3.94
C ILE A 11 -5.91 3.64 4.45
N GLY A 12 -5.92 2.53 3.73
CA GLY A 12 -4.98 1.43 3.93
C GLY A 12 -3.68 1.66 3.16
N PHE A 13 -2.60 1.02 3.60
CA PHE A 13 -1.30 1.05 2.91
C PHE A 13 -0.86 -0.36 2.53
N VAL A 14 -0.09 -0.47 1.45
CA VAL A 14 0.69 -1.69 1.19
C VAL A 14 1.96 -1.66 2.03
N SER A 15 2.08 -2.62 2.95
CA SER A 15 3.17 -2.73 3.90
C SER A 15 3.97 -4.02 3.71
N LYS A 16 5.17 -4.02 4.25
CA LYS A 16 6.05 -5.19 4.32
C LYS A 16 5.51 -6.20 5.33
N ALA A 17 5.45 -7.47 4.98
CA ALA A 17 4.98 -8.52 5.89
C ALA A 17 5.82 -8.61 7.19
N GLU A 18 7.08 -8.22 7.15
CA GLU A 18 7.97 -8.16 8.32
C GLU A 18 7.47 -7.20 9.39
N ILE A 19 6.64 -6.20 9.03
CA ILE A 19 6.05 -5.27 10.01
C ILE A 19 5.16 -6.00 11.00
N LYS A 20 4.58 -7.16 10.62
CA LYS A 20 3.79 -8.00 11.53
C LYS A 20 4.54 -8.49 12.77
N LYS A 21 5.88 -8.41 12.78
CA LYS A 21 6.73 -8.82 13.91
C LYS A 21 6.84 -7.76 15.02
N PHE A 22 6.47 -6.52 14.76
CA PHE A 22 6.56 -5.45 15.75
C PHE A 22 5.40 -5.51 16.75
N PRO A 23 5.61 -5.15 18.02
CA PRO A 23 4.50 -5.02 18.96
C PRO A 23 3.63 -3.81 18.56
N VAL A 24 2.30 -3.94 18.67
CA VAL A 24 1.28 -2.89 18.50
C VAL A 24 1.08 -2.35 17.07
N VAL A 25 2.16 -2.10 16.32
CA VAL A 25 2.10 -1.58 14.94
C VAL A 25 1.19 -2.40 14.02
N PRO A 26 1.26 -3.75 14.00
CA PRO A 26 0.43 -4.56 13.12
C PRO A 26 -1.06 -4.40 13.40
N THR A 27 -1.46 -4.38 14.67
CA THR A 27 -2.86 -4.24 15.08
C THR A 27 -3.44 -2.91 14.60
N TRP A 28 -2.70 -1.81 14.74
CA TRP A 28 -3.13 -0.52 14.21
C TRP A 28 -3.25 -0.52 12.68
N MET A 29 -2.29 -1.14 11.99
CA MET A 29 -2.32 -1.26 10.53
C MET A 29 -3.46 -2.15 10.02
N GLU A 30 -3.80 -3.22 10.75
CA GLU A 30 -4.95 -4.08 10.45
C GLU A 30 -6.27 -3.32 10.62
N LEU A 31 -6.40 -2.51 11.68
CA LEU A 31 -7.55 -1.62 11.88
C LEU A 31 -7.71 -0.57 10.76
N MET A 32 -6.61 -0.16 10.14
CA MET A 32 -6.62 0.73 8.96
C MET A 32 -6.79 -0.02 7.63
N ASN A 33 -7.02 -1.33 7.64
CA ASN A 33 -7.14 -2.16 6.43
C ASN A 33 -5.88 -2.12 5.55
N CYS A 34 -4.69 -2.19 6.17
CA CYS A 34 -3.44 -2.29 5.42
C CYS A 34 -3.23 -3.70 4.85
N VAL A 35 -2.64 -3.76 3.66
CA VAL A 35 -2.31 -5.03 2.98
C VAL A 35 -0.83 -5.34 3.21
N PHE A 36 -0.52 -6.52 3.74
CA PHE A 36 0.86 -6.94 3.99
C PHE A 36 1.37 -7.83 2.85
N MET A 37 2.38 -7.36 2.12
CA MET A 37 2.93 -8.04 0.96
C MET A 37 4.29 -8.70 1.27
N VAL A 38 4.44 -9.96 0.84
CA VAL A 38 5.67 -10.76 0.99
C VAL A 38 6.42 -10.79 -0.34
N ARG A 39 7.54 -10.07 -0.44
CA ARG A 39 8.26 -9.88 -1.72
C ARG A 39 8.94 -11.15 -2.27
N ASN A 40 9.23 -12.14 -1.42
CA ASN A 40 9.97 -13.36 -1.78
C ASN A 40 9.08 -14.62 -1.90
N ASP A 41 7.77 -14.49 -1.78
CA ASP A 41 6.84 -15.61 -1.91
C ASP A 41 5.67 -15.22 -2.82
N ARG A 42 5.63 -15.85 -4.00
CA ARG A 42 4.62 -15.59 -5.03
C ARG A 42 3.21 -15.99 -4.57
N ARG A 43 3.06 -17.07 -3.80
CA ARG A 43 1.75 -17.51 -3.30
C ARG A 43 1.23 -16.54 -2.25
N GLN A 44 2.07 -16.15 -1.30
CA GLN A 44 1.67 -15.17 -0.28
C GLN A 44 1.41 -13.79 -0.88
N SER A 45 2.22 -13.36 -1.85
CA SER A 45 1.95 -12.14 -2.63
C SER A 45 0.59 -12.18 -3.32
N LEU A 46 0.22 -13.30 -3.94
CA LEU A 46 -1.08 -13.46 -4.58
C LEU A 46 -2.22 -13.42 -3.56
N GLN A 47 -2.05 -14.00 -2.37
CA GLN A 47 -3.05 -13.93 -1.32
C GLN A 47 -3.24 -12.48 -0.84
N ALA A 48 -2.16 -11.76 -0.56
CA ALA A 48 -2.22 -10.35 -0.18
C ALA A 48 -2.91 -9.48 -1.24
N ILE A 49 -2.69 -9.78 -2.53
CA ILE A 49 -3.40 -9.10 -3.62
C ILE A 49 -4.89 -9.42 -3.58
N LYS A 50 -5.29 -10.68 -3.34
CA LYS A 50 -6.72 -11.04 -3.21
C LYS A 50 -7.36 -10.31 -2.03
N ASP A 51 -6.71 -10.29 -0.88
CA ASP A 51 -7.21 -9.60 0.31
C ASP A 51 -7.37 -8.09 0.03
N GLY A 52 -6.39 -7.48 -0.64
CA GLY A 52 -6.48 -6.10 -1.10
C GLY A 52 -7.61 -5.84 -2.09
N ILE A 53 -7.89 -6.77 -3.01
CA ILE A 53 -9.02 -6.66 -3.95
C ILE A 53 -10.35 -6.64 -3.19
N GLU A 54 -10.52 -7.50 -2.20
CA GLU A 54 -11.76 -7.53 -1.40
C GLU A 54 -11.94 -6.24 -0.59
N LEU A 55 -10.87 -5.69 -0.02
CA LEU A 55 -10.92 -4.37 0.64
C LEU A 55 -11.37 -3.26 -0.32
N LEU A 56 -10.79 -3.22 -1.52
CA LEU A 56 -11.15 -2.25 -2.55
C LEU A 56 -12.62 -2.39 -2.98
N LYS A 57 -13.12 -3.63 -3.15
CA LYS A 57 -14.54 -3.90 -3.44
C LYS A 57 -15.48 -3.42 -2.33
N ASN A 58 -15.04 -3.52 -1.07
CA ASN A 58 -15.78 -3.03 0.08
C ASN A 58 -15.71 -1.49 0.24
N GLY A 59 -15.24 -0.76 -0.78
CA GLY A 59 -15.20 0.70 -0.80
C GLY A 59 -13.99 1.33 -0.08
N HIS A 60 -12.99 0.52 0.29
CA HIS A 60 -11.79 1.03 0.94
C HIS A 60 -10.81 1.58 -0.10
N SER A 61 -10.01 2.56 0.31
CA SER A 61 -8.95 3.13 -0.53
C SER A 61 -7.59 2.65 -0.05
N ILE A 62 -6.71 2.29 -0.99
CA ILE A 62 -5.37 1.78 -0.69
C ILE A 62 -4.34 2.70 -1.33
N VAL A 63 -3.36 3.14 -0.54
CA VAL A 63 -2.20 3.90 -0.98
C VAL A 63 -1.03 2.95 -1.25
N ILE A 64 -0.38 3.17 -2.39
CA ILE A 64 0.78 2.40 -2.85
C ILE A 64 1.90 3.38 -3.19
N PHE A 65 3.10 3.10 -2.68
CA PHE A 65 4.33 3.78 -3.10
C PHE A 65 5.05 2.90 -4.12
N PRO A 66 4.96 3.21 -5.43
CA PRO A 66 5.42 2.31 -6.49
C PRO A 66 6.94 2.09 -6.52
N GLU A 67 7.72 3.02 -5.97
CA GLU A 67 9.18 2.88 -5.79
C GLU A 67 9.51 1.82 -4.71
N GLY A 68 8.60 1.63 -3.75
CA GLY A 68 8.75 0.67 -2.65
C GLY A 68 9.83 1.01 -1.62
N THR A 69 10.43 2.20 -1.74
CA THR A 69 11.42 2.81 -0.83
C THR A 69 11.17 4.31 -0.76
N ARG A 70 11.67 4.96 0.30
CA ARG A 70 11.64 6.43 0.39
C ARG A 70 12.74 7.01 -0.50
N SER A 71 12.45 8.05 -1.26
CA SER A 71 13.48 8.88 -1.89
C SER A 71 14.28 9.64 -0.82
N LYS A 72 15.53 10.00 -1.13
CA LYS A 72 16.39 10.84 -0.28
C LYS A 72 16.33 12.33 -0.69
N GLY A 73 15.35 12.71 -1.51
CA GLY A 73 15.31 13.99 -2.21
C GLY A 73 15.93 13.87 -3.60
N GLY A 74 15.40 14.65 -4.55
CA GLY A 74 15.78 14.59 -5.97
C GLY A 74 14.67 14.01 -6.84
N GLU A 75 15.04 13.38 -7.95
CA GLU A 75 14.10 12.85 -8.93
C GLU A 75 13.33 11.63 -8.42
N ILE A 76 12.14 11.42 -9.01
CA ILE A 76 11.28 10.26 -8.75
C ILE A 76 12.00 9.00 -9.24
N GLY A 77 12.09 7.97 -8.38
CA GLY A 77 12.72 6.70 -8.72
C GLY A 77 11.89 5.84 -9.68
N GLU A 78 12.45 4.69 -10.06
CA GLU A 78 11.75 3.74 -10.93
C GLU A 78 10.52 3.13 -10.24
N PHE A 79 9.39 3.13 -10.97
CA PHE A 79 8.15 2.53 -10.52
C PHE A 79 8.15 1.03 -10.80
N LYS A 80 8.00 0.22 -9.75
CA LYS A 80 8.03 -1.24 -9.88
C LYS A 80 6.68 -1.75 -10.34
N ALA A 81 6.62 -2.42 -11.50
CA ALA A 81 5.37 -2.95 -12.06
C ALA A 81 4.53 -3.78 -11.07
N GLY A 82 5.17 -4.50 -10.15
CA GLY A 82 4.50 -5.30 -9.12
C GLY A 82 3.56 -4.49 -8.21
N SER A 83 3.83 -3.20 -8.00
CA SER A 83 2.99 -2.32 -7.18
C SER A 83 1.63 -2.05 -7.83
N PHE A 84 1.52 -2.17 -9.15
CA PHE A 84 0.30 -1.91 -9.91
C PHE A 84 -0.59 -3.14 -10.10
N HIS A 85 -0.09 -4.34 -9.79
CA HIS A 85 -0.89 -5.56 -9.95
C HIS A 85 -2.20 -5.54 -9.17
N LEU A 86 -2.22 -4.91 -7.99
CA LEU A 86 -3.44 -4.76 -7.20
C LEU A 86 -4.49 -3.91 -7.93
N ALA A 87 -4.09 -2.76 -8.46
CA ALA A 87 -4.98 -1.85 -9.18
C ALA A 87 -5.49 -2.49 -10.49
N VAL A 88 -4.60 -3.10 -11.27
CA VAL A 88 -4.96 -3.76 -12.54
C VAL A 88 -5.95 -4.89 -12.32
N LYS A 89 -5.75 -5.72 -11.28
CA LYS A 89 -6.64 -6.86 -11.00
C LYS A 89 -7.95 -6.49 -10.32
N SER A 90 -7.98 -5.40 -9.56
CA SER A 90 -9.21 -4.92 -8.90
C SER A 90 -10.10 -4.12 -9.84
N GLY A 91 -9.55 -3.56 -10.92
CA GLY A 91 -10.31 -2.76 -11.89
C GLY A 91 -10.76 -1.40 -11.35
N VAL A 92 -10.23 -0.96 -10.20
CA VAL A 92 -10.55 0.35 -9.61
C VAL A 92 -9.76 1.47 -10.28
N ALA A 93 -10.29 2.69 -10.17
CA ALA A 93 -9.59 3.88 -10.64
C ALA A 93 -8.29 4.11 -9.84
N ILE A 94 -7.22 4.46 -10.55
CA ILE A 94 -5.96 4.91 -9.95
C ILE A 94 -6.01 6.43 -9.85
N LEU A 95 -5.78 6.97 -8.66
CA LEU A 95 -5.60 8.41 -8.44
C LEU A 95 -4.11 8.71 -8.22
N PRO A 96 -3.41 9.33 -9.19
CA PRO A 96 -2.04 9.78 -8.99
C PRO A 96 -1.98 10.90 -7.96
N VAL A 97 -1.04 10.81 -7.02
CA VAL A 97 -0.80 11.84 -6.00
C VAL A 97 0.70 12.10 -5.93
N THR A 98 1.08 13.37 -6.00
CA THR A 98 2.47 13.82 -5.80
C THR A 98 2.63 14.33 -4.37
N LEU A 99 3.73 13.95 -3.73
CA LEU A 99 4.17 14.51 -2.45
C LEU A 99 5.39 15.38 -2.70
N ASP A 100 5.34 16.64 -2.28
CA ASP A 100 6.43 17.61 -2.40
C ASP A 100 6.62 18.32 -1.05
N GLY A 101 7.89 18.51 -0.65
CA GLY A 101 8.27 19.21 0.58
C GLY A 101 8.15 18.43 1.92
N THR A 102 8.05 17.10 1.89
CA THR A 102 7.86 16.24 3.09
C THR A 102 9.03 15.32 3.37
#